data_AF-A0A4D4KK44-F1
#
_entry.id   AF-A0A4D4KK44-F1
#
_cell.length_a   1.000
_cell.length_b   1.000
_cell.length_c   1.000
_cell.angle_alpha   90.00
_cell.angle_beta   90.00
_cell.angle_gamma   90.00
#
_symmetry.space_group_name_H-M   'P 1'
#
loop_
_entity.id
_entity.type
_entity.pdbx_description
1 polymer ?
#
loop_
_entity_poly.entity_id
_entity_poly.type
_entity_poly.pdbx_seq_one_letter_code
_entity_poly.pdbx_strand_id
1 'polypeptide(L)'
;MDAPTAARLYAQGTGAERRAVLLALPHLRLDASDAVPLVEDALRTNDTRLVAAAVGPYAARHLSPHSWRQAVLKCLFTGVPLTAVAAWERRARGDAELARMLTDYARERTAAGRPVPADLDRVLALTSRTAATSPTATTAPTRALTREES
;
A
#
# COMPACT_ATOMS: atom_id res chain seq x y z
N MET A 1 26.21 -5.34 8.15
CA MET A 1 25.45 -6.12 9.14
C MET A 1 24.98 -7.38 8.44
N ASP A 2 25.32 -8.55 8.98
CA ASP A 2 24.89 -9.86 8.46
C ASP A 2 23.54 -10.27 9.07
N ALA A 3 22.95 -11.38 8.59
CA ALA A 3 21.65 -11.87 9.03
C ALA A 3 21.60 -12.18 10.54
N PRO A 4 22.56 -12.91 11.14
CA PRO A 4 22.52 -13.20 12.57
C PRO A 4 22.61 -11.94 13.44
N THR A 5 23.43 -10.96 13.04
CA THR A 5 23.54 -9.69 13.77
C THR A 5 22.25 -8.89 13.67
N ALA A 6 21.65 -8.80 12.48
CA ALA A 6 20.38 -8.10 12.28
C ALA A 6 19.25 -8.74 13.10
N ALA A 7 19.13 -10.07 13.07
CA ALA A 7 18.13 -10.81 13.83
C ALA A 7 18.30 -10.61 15.34
N ARG A 8 19.54 -10.67 15.85
CA ARG A 8 19.83 -10.45 17.29
C ARG A 8 19.50 -9.02 17.72
N LEU A 9 19.96 -8.02 16.96
CA LEU A 9 19.66 -6.61 17.26
C LEU A 9 18.17 -6.32 17.22
N TYR A 10 17.44 -6.96 16.30
CA TYR A 10 15.99 -6.81 16.25
C TYR A 10 15.29 -7.52 17.41
N ALA A 11 15.68 -8.75 17.74
CA ALA A 11 15.01 -9.54 18.78
C ALA A 11 15.24 -8.99 20.20
N GLN A 12 16.42 -8.43 20.46
CA GLN A 12 16.83 -7.98 21.80
C GLN A 12 16.88 -6.45 21.94
N GLY A 13 16.76 -5.72 20.83
CA GLY A 13 16.87 -4.27 20.81
C GLY A 13 15.62 -3.55 21.26
N THR A 14 15.82 -2.32 21.70
CA THR A 14 14.79 -1.31 21.91
C THR A 14 13.97 -1.06 20.64
N GLY A 15 12.80 -0.42 20.78
CA GLY A 15 12.00 -0.02 19.61
C GLY A 15 12.78 0.84 18.60
N ALA A 16 13.72 1.68 19.07
CA ALA A 16 14.58 2.47 18.21
C ALA A 16 15.58 1.61 17.41
N GLU A 17 16.20 0.61 18.06
CA GLU A 17 17.13 -0.31 17.39
C GLU A 17 16.42 -1.22 16.40
N ARG A 18 15.26 -1.77 16.79
CA ARG A 18 14.38 -2.53 15.89
C ARG A 18 14.01 -1.72 14.65
N ARG A 19 13.60 -0.46 14.85
CA ARG A 19 13.30 0.47 13.77
C ARG A 19 14.52 0.71 12.88
N ALA A 20 15.71 0.90 13.46
CA ALA A 20 16.94 1.10 12.70
C ALA A 20 17.28 -0.11 11.83
N VAL A 21 17.10 -1.33 12.35
CA VAL A 21 17.27 -2.58 11.57
C VAL A 21 16.31 -2.60 10.37
N LEU A 22 15.01 -2.34 10.58
CA LEU A 22 14.00 -2.33 9.52
C LEU A 22 14.33 -1.31 8.41
N LEU A 23 14.74 -0.10 8.80
CA LEU A 23 15.13 0.95 7.86
C LEU A 23 16.42 0.61 7.09
N ALA A 24 17.32 -0.17 7.68
CA ALA A 24 18.56 -0.59 7.03
C ALA A 24 18.35 -1.73 6.03
N LEU A 25 17.31 -2.56 6.17
CA LEU A 25 17.07 -3.75 5.33
C LEU A 25 17.24 -3.52 3.82
N PRO A 26 16.77 -2.41 3.20
CA PRO A 26 16.95 -2.18 1.77
C PRO A 26 18.41 -2.08 1.31
N HIS A 27 19.34 -1.81 2.23
CA HIS A 27 20.77 -1.63 1.99
C HIS A 27 21.60 -2.83 2.46
N LEU A 28 21.00 -3.73 3.25
CA LEU A 28 21.65 -4.97 3.66
C LEU A 28 21.45 -6.03 2.58
N ARG A 29 22.51 -6.80 2.31
CA ARG A 29 22.44 -7.97 1.41
C ARG A 29 21.93 -9.19 2.19
N LEU A 30 20.70 -9.10 2.68
CA LEU A 30 20.02 -10.20 3.38
C LEU A 30 19.01 -10.85 2.44
N ASP A 31 18.90 -12.16 2.53
CA ASP A 31 17.91 -12.93 1.78
C ASP A 31 16.51 -12.75 2.39
N ALA A 32 15.50 -13.02 1.57
CA ALA A 32 14.11 -12.93 1.99
C ALA A 32 13.82 -13.83 3.20
N SER A 33 14.41 -15.03 3.25
CA SER A 33 14.25 -15.99 4.35
C SER A 33 14.67 -15.44 5.70
N ASP A 34 15.66 -14.54 5.73
CA ASP A 34 16.23 -14.02 6.98
C ASP A 34 15.53 -12.75 7.44
N ALA A 35 15.18 -11.87 6.50
CA ALA A 35 14.69 -10.53 6.83
C ALA A 35 13.18 -10.35 6.73
N VAL A 36 12.45 -11.18 5.96
CA VAL A 36 10.97 -11.15 5.94
C VAL A 36 10.38 -11.44 7.33
N PRO A 37 10.88 -12.42 8.11
CA PRO A 37 10.35 -12.66 9.46
C PRO A 37 10.41 -11.43 10.38
N LEU A 38 11.43 -10.58 10.24
CA LEU A 38 11.57 -9.33 11.01
C LEU A 38 10.52 -8.30 10.60
N VAL A 39 10.26 -8.18 9.30
CA VAL A 39 9.20 -7.31 8.75
C VAL A 39 7.83 -7.77 9.23
N GLU A 40 7.54 -9.06 9.11
CA GLU A 40 6.26 -9.63 9.54
C GLU A 40 6.06 -9.49 11.05
N ASP A 41 7.13 -9.62 11.84
CA ASP A 41 7.08 -9.35 13.27
C ASP A 41 6.71 -7.90 13.58
N ALA A 42 7.35 -6.93 12.93
CA ALA A 42 7.04 -5.53 13.12
C ALA A 42 5.57 -5.22 12.78
N LEU A 43 5.03 -5.85 11.73
CA LEU A 43 3.64 -5.70 11.30
C LEU A 43 2.62 -6.33 12.27
N ARG A 44 3.03 -7.31 13.09
CA ARG A 44 2.20 -7.87 14.16
C ARG A 44 2.06 -6.92 15.36
N THR A 45 2.97 -5.97 15.52
CA THR A 45 2.92 -4.96 16.60
C THR A 45 1.92 -3.83 16.31
N ASN A 46 1.53 -3.04 17.32
CA ASN A 46 0.78 -1.78 17.14
C ASN A 46 1.68 -0.53 17.23
N ASP A 47 3.01 -0.69 17.29
CA ASP A 47 3.94 0.44 17.29
C ASP A 47 3.99 1.06 15.89
N THR A 48 3.40 2.24 15.72
CA THR A 48 3.31 2.93 14.43
C THR A 48 4.68 3.25 13.84
N ARG A 49 5.72 3.44 14.66
CA ARG A 49 7.09 3.70 14.21
C ARG A 49 7.72 2.46 13.60
N LEU A 50 7.44 1.28 14.17
CA LEU A 50 7.87 -0.01 13.63
C LEU A 50 7.08 -0.38 12.38
N VAL A 51 5.76 -0.23 12.41
CA VAL A 51 4.89 -0.49 11.25
C VAL A 51 5.32 0.37 10.05
N ALA A 52 5.54 1.67 10.25
CA ALA A 52 5.99 2.57 9.18
C ALA A 52 7.36 2.19 8.61
N ALA A 53 8.29 1.73 9.45
CA ALA A 53 9.60 1.26 8.98
C ALA A 53 9.50 -0.09 8.24
N ALA A 54 8.61 -0.97 8.68
CA ALA A 54 8.43 -2.30 8.11
C ALA A 54 7.86 -2.26 6.69
N VAL A 55 6.97 -1.32 6.36
CA VAL A 55 6.33 -1.21 5.04
C VAL A 55 7.19 -0.51 3.97
N GLY A 56 8.49 -0.34 4.23
CA GLY A 56 9.43 0.29 3.32
C GLY A 56 9.82 -0.55 2.08
N PRO A 57 10.86 -0.13 1.33
CA PRO A 57 11.23 -0.74 0.04
C PRO A 57 11.53 -2.25 0.11
N TYR A 58 12.04 -2.75 1.24
CA TYR A 58 12.30 -4.18 1.41
C TYR A 58 10.99 -4.98 1.39
N ALA A 59 9.97 -4.55 2.15
CA ALA A 59 8.67 -5.19 2.14
C ALA A 59 8.00 -5.16 0.76
N ALA A 60 8.11 -4.04 0.04
CA ALA A 60 7.56 -3.91 -1.30
C ALA A 60 8.16 -4.90 -2.32
N ARG A 61 9.41 -5.35 -2.09
CA ARG A 61 10.09 -6.35 -2.93
C ARG A 61 9.84 -7.78 -2.49
N HIS A 62 9.80 -8.03 -1.18
CA HIS A 62 9.89 -9.40 -0.65
C HIS A 62 8.59 -9.92 -0.02
N LEU A 63 7.64 -9.06 0.36
CA LEU A 63 6.36 -9.56 0.89
C LEU A 63 5.53 -10.22 -0.22
N SER A 64 4.96 -11.37 0.14
CA SER A 64 3.93 -12.04 -0.64
C SER A 64 2.76 -11.08 -0.92
N PRO A 65 1.97 -11.29 -1.97
CA PRO A 65 0.78 -10.48 -2.23
C PRO A 65 -0.15 -10.42 -1.01
N HIS A 66 -0.38 -11.55 -0.34
CA HIS A 66 -1.25 -11.61 0.84
C HIS A 66 -0.68 -10.82 2.02
N SER A 67 0.59 -11.04 2.41
CA SER A 67 1.23 -10.34 3.53
C SER A 67 1.27 -8.83 3.27
N TRP A 68 1.48 -8.40 2.02
CA TRP A 68 1.46 -6.99 1.66
C TRP A 68 0.07 -6.35 1.81
N ARG A 69 -1.03 -7.02 1.41
CA ARG A 69 -2.40 -6.51 1.63
C ARG A 69 -2.72 -6.35 3.12
N GLN A 70 -2.32 -7.34 3.92
CA GLN A 70 -2.46 -7.27 5.38
C GLN A 70 -1.65 -6.10 5.96
N ALA A 71 -0.46 -5.82 5.44
CA ALA A 71 0.33 -4.66 5.84
C ALA A 71 -0.37 -3.32 5.52
N VAL A 72 -1.04 -3.22 4.37
CA VAL A 72 -1.84 -2.03 4.02
C VAL A 72 -3.00 -1.83 4.98
N LEU A 73 -3.78 -2.89 5.26
CA LEU A 73 -4.87 -2.83 6.25
C LEU A 73 -4.36 -2.49 7.64
N LYS A 74 -3.20 -3.04 8.02
CA LYS A 74 -2.55 -2.72 9.28
C LYS A 74 -2.22 -1.24 9.37
N CYS A 75 -1.69 -0.63 8.32
CA CYS A 75 -1.41 0.81 8.29
C CYS A 75 -2.69 1.65 8.46
N LEU A 76 -3.77 1.32 7.76
CA LEU A 76 -5.06 1.99 7.90
C LEU A 76 -5.63 1.85 9.32
N PHE A 77 -5.48 0.66 9.91
CA PHE A 77 -5.92 0.38 11.27
C PHE A 77 -5.14 1.14 12.34
N THR A 78 -3.80 1.22 12.21
CA THR A 78 -2.93 1.90 13.19
C THR A 78 -2.73 3.38 12.92
N GLY A 79 -3.23 3.91 11.80
CA GLY A 79 -3.08 5.30 11.40
C GLY A 79 -1.70 5.65 10.83
N VAL A 80 -0.96 4.66 10.32
CA VAL A 80 0.28 4.91 9.56
C VAL A 80 -0.10 5.41 8.17
N PRO A 81 0.40 6.58 7.72
CA PRO A 81 0.08 7.13 6.41
C PRO A 81 0.44 6.16 5.27
N LEU A 82 -0.41 6.06 4.26
CA LEU A 82 -0.15 5.20 3.09
C LEU A 82 1.11 5.59 2.32
N THR A 83 1.54 6.85 2.43
CA THR A 83 2.81 7.33 1.86
C THR A 83 4.05 6.65 2.43
N ALA A 84 3.96 6.01 3.61
CA ALA A 84 5.04 5.20 4.17
C ALA A 84 5.19 3.84 3.44
N VAL A 85 4.10 3.32 2.85
CA VAL A 85 4.09 2.04 2.17
C VAL A 85 4.79 2.18 0.82
N ALA A 86 5.98 1.59 0.70
CA ALA A 86 6.75 1.72 -0.53
C ALA A 86 6.00 1.08 -1.72
N ALA A 87 5.98 1.80 -2.85
CA ALA A 87 5.35 1.37 -4.09
C ALA A 87 3.87 0.99 -4.00
N TRP A 88 3.13 1.55 -3.03
CA TRP A 88 1.73 1.20 -2.79
C TRP A 88 0.84 1.40 -4.01
N GLU A 89 1.00 2.50 -4.76
CA GLU A 89 0.18 2.78 -5.94
C GLU A 89 0.34 1.72 -7.02
N ARG A 90 1.59 1.31 -7.28
CA ARG A 90 1.91 0.31 -8.29
C ARG A 90 1.35 -1.07 -7.90
N ARG A 91 1.48 -1.44 -6.63
CA ARG A 91 1.03 -2.75 -6.14
C ARG A 91 -0.49 -2.84 -5.95
N ALA A 92 -1.15 -1.74 -5.58
CA ALA A 92 -2.60 -1.69 -5.41
C ALA A 92 -3.36 -1.73 -6.75
N ARG A 93 -2.73 -1.28 -7.84
CA ARG A 93 -3.40 -1.12 -9.14
C ARG A 93 -4.01 -2.44 -9.61
N GLY A 94 -5.33 -2.47 -9.75
CA GLY A 94 -6.08 -3.64 -10.22
C GLY A 94 -6.14 -4.81 -9.23
N ASP A 95 -5.76 -4.63 -7.97
CA ASP A 95 -5.83 -5.69 -6.95
C ASP A 95 -7.25 -5.86 -6.41
N ALA A 96 -8.02 -6.76 -7.04
CA ALA A 96 -9.41 -7.03 -6.68
C ALA A 96 -9.57 -7.61 -5.25
N GLU A 97 -8.59 -8.36 -4.76
CA GLU A 97 -8.66 -8.90 -3.40
C GLU A 97 -8.44 -7.79 -2.37
N LEU A 98 -7.51 -6.87 -2.63
CA LEU A 98 -7.37 -5.67 -1.80
C LEU A 98 -8.65 -4.82 -1.82
N ALA A 99 -9.29 -4.64 -2.97
CA ALA A 99 -10.55 -3.91 -3.08
C ALA A 99 -11.64 -4.51 -2.17
N ARG A 100 -11.78 -5.85 -2.21
CA ARG A 100 -12.73 -6.59 -1.38
C ARG A 100 -12.43 -6.38 0.11
N MET A 101 -11.19 -6.60 0.52
CA MET A 101 -10.78 -6.45 1.92
C MET A 101 -10.98 -5.02 2.46
N LEU A 102 -10.68 -3.99 1.65
CA LEU A 102 -10.90 -2.59 2.02
C LEU A 102 -12.39 -2.26 2.17
N THR A 103 -13.22 -2.81 1.28
CA THR A 103 -14.68 -2.65 1.37
C THR A 103 -15.23 -3.26 2.65
N ASP A 104 -14.78 -4.48 2.99
CA ASP A 104 -15.18 -5.17 4.22
C ASP A 104 -14.73 -4.38 5.45
N TYR A 105 -13.48 -3.91 5.47
CA TYR A 105 -12.96 -3.05 6.55
C TYR A 105 -13.77 -1.76 6.72
N ALA A 106 -14.14 -1.07 5.63
CA ALA A 106 -14.95 0.14 5.70
C ALA A 106 -16.36 -0.13 6.28
N ARG A 107 -16.98 -1.26 5.90
CA ARG A 107 -18.27 -1.70 6.46
C ARG A 107 -18.15 -1.97 7.95
N GLU A 108 -17.14 -2.71 8.39
CA GLU A 108 -16.91 -3.02 9.81
C GLU A 108 -16.68 -1.75 10.64
N ARG A 109 -15.94 -0.77 10.11
CA ARG A 109 -15.73 0.52 10.78
C ARG A 109 -17.03 1.29 10.94
N THR A 110 -17.80 1.40 9.86
CA THR A 110 -19.08 2.12 9.81
C THR A 110 -20.10 1.49 10.75
N ALA A 111 -20.24 0.17 10.72
CA ALA A 111 -21.14 -0.58 11.62
C ALA A 111 -20.77 -0.38 13.10
N ALA A 112 -19.48 -0.19 13.41
CA ALA A 112 -19.00 0.12 14.75
C ALA A 112 -19.04 1.61 15.11
N GLY A 113 -19.64 2.48 14.28
CA GLY A 113 -19.69 3.93 14.51
C GLY A 113 -18.32 4.62 14.46
N ARG A 114 -17.31 3.98 13.86
CA ARG A 114 -15.94 4.52 13.75
C ARG A 114 -15.73 5.15 12.38
N PRO A 115 -14.99 6.28 12.28
CA PRO A 115 -14.69 6.89 11.00
C PRO A 115 -13.85 5.97 10.11
N VAL A 116 -14.09 6.03 8.80
CA VAL A 116 -13.29 5.37 7.78
C VAL A 116 -12.05 6.24 7.48
N PRO A 117 -10.82 5.69 7.48
CA PRO A 117 -9.62 6.46 7.17
C PRO A 117 -9.63 7.02 5.75
N ALA A 118 -9.27 8.30 5.57
CA ALA A 118 -9.27 8.96 4.25
C ALA A 118 -8.35 8.30 3.21
N ASP A 119 -7.24 7.69 3.65
CA ASP A 119 -6.35 6.96 2.76
C ASP A 119 -6.98 5.68 2.18
N LEU A 120 -8.07 5.16 2.78
CA LEU A 120 -8.77 3.98 2.26
C LEU A 120 -9.32 4.23 0.85
N ASP A 121 -9.99 5.36 0.65
CA ASP A 121 -10.61 5.71 -0.63
C ASP A 121 -9.57 5.86 -1.74
N ARG A 122 -8.39 6.38 -1.40
CA ARG A 122 -7.26 6.49 -2.34
C ARG A 122 -6.79 5.13 -2.83
N VAL A 123 -6.64 4.16 -1.92
CA VAL A 123 -6.23 2.80 -2.30
C VAL A 123 -7.34 2.11 -3.07
N LEU A 124 -8.59 2.22 -2.63
CA LEU A 124 -9.73 1.61 -3.29
C LEU A 124 -9.89 2.12 -4.74
N ALA A 125 -9.69 3.41 -4.98
CA ALA A 125 -9.71 4.00 -6.31
C ALA A 125 -8.67 3.38 -7.26
N LEU A 126 -7.49 3.02 -6.76
CA LEU A 126 -6.45 2.35 -7.56
C LEU A 126 -6.74 0.87 -7.79
N THR A 127 -7.42 0.20 -6.86
CA THR A 127 -7.76 -1.22 -7.00
C THR A 127 -8.82 -1.46 -8.07
N SER A 128 -9.73 -0.50 -8.27
CA SER A 128 -10.59 -0.47 -9.44
C SER A 128 -9.71 -0.35 -10.67
N ARG A 129 -9.90 -1.22 -11.68
CA ARG A 129 -9.31 -0.97 -12.99
C ARG A 129 -9.70 0.45 -13.37
N THR A 130 -8.73 1.34 -13.53
CA THR A 130 -8.95 2.52 -14.34
C THR A 130 -9.37 1.96 -15.69
N ALA A 131 -10.68 1.91 -15.95
CA ALA A 131 -11.14 1.99 -17.32
C ALA A 131 -10.45 3.25 -17.81
N ALA A 132 -9.46 3.07 -18.67
CA ALA A 132 -8.88 4.19 -19.38
C ALA A 132 -10.09 4.95 -19.92
N THR A 133 -10.28 6.17 -19.44
CA THR A 133 -11.16 7.12 -20.08
C THR A 133 -10.50 7.39 -21.43
N SER A 134 -10.84 6.54 -22.41
CA SER A 134 -10.76 6.92 -23.80
C SER A 134 -11.56 8.21 -23.90
N PRO A 135 -11.00 9.33 -24.38
CA PRO A 135 -11.82 10.45 -24.77
C PRO A 135 -12.67 9.97 -25.97
N THR A 136 -13.90 9.58 -25.69
CA THR A 136 -14.93 9.29 -26.68
C THR A 136 -15.17 10.56 -27.52
N ALA A 137 -15.13 10.37 -28.83
CA ALA A 137 -15.36 11.32 -29.91
C ALA A 137 -16.26 12.52 -29.58
N THR A 138 -15.77 13.72 -29.87
CA THR A 138 -16.63 14.84 -30.27
C THR A 138 -16.76 14.82 -31.79
N THR A 139 -17.88 14.30 -32.25
CA THR A 139 -18.35 14.38 -33.62
C THR A 139 -19.05 15.73 -33.85
N ALA A 140 -18.54 16.45 -34.85
CA ALA A 140 -19.17 17.49 -35.70
C ALA A 140 -19.59 18.84 -35.07
N PRO A 141 -19.59 19.92 -35.87
CA PRO A 141 -20.75 20.12 -36.74
C PRO A 141 -20.42 20.36 -38.22
N THR A 142 -21.32 19.82 -39.05
CA THR A 142 -21.56 20.12 -40.46
C THR A 142 -21.55 21.62 -40.74
N ARG A 143 -20.65 22.08 -41.62
CA ARG A 143 -20.70 23.44 -42.17
C ARG A 143 -21.61 23.45 -43.40
N ALA A 144 -22.70 24.20 -43.28
CA ALA A 144 -23.60 24.55 -44.37
C ALA A 144 -22.88 25.38 -45.46
N LEU A 145 -23.01 24.92 -46.71
CA LEU A 145 -22.84 25.62 -47.98
C LEU A 145 -23.92 24.95 -48.86
N THR A 146 -24.86 25.61 -49.54
CA THR A 146 -24.86 26.96 -50.10
C THR A 146 -26.32 27.31 -50.40
N ARG A 147 -26.62 28.60 -50.32
CA ARG A 147 -27.88 29.24 -50.67
C ARG A 147 -28.18 29.04 -52.17
N GLU A 148 -29.44 28.73 -52.46
CA GLU A 148 -30.08 28.74 -53.78
C GLU A 148 -30.42 30.19 -54.19
N GLU A 149 -30.57 30.39 -55.51
CA GLU A 149 -31.20 31.52 -56.24
C GLU A 149 -30.42 32.87 -56.31
N SER A 150 -30.24 33.53 -57.46
CA SER A 150 -30.90 33.51 -58.78
C SER A 150 -29.90 33.63 -59.93
#